data_AF-A0A2G1DLV6-F1
#
_entry.id   AF-A0A2G1DLV6-F1
#
_cell.length_a   1.000
_cell.length_b   1.000
_cell.length_c   1.000
_cell.angle_alpha   90.00
_cell.angle_beta   90.00
_cell.angle_gamma   90.00
#
_symmetry.space_group_name_H-M   'P 1'
#
loop_
_entity.id
_entity.type
_entity.pdbx_description
1 polymer ?
#
loop_
_entity_poly.entity_id
_entity_poly.type
_entity_poly.pdbx_seq_one_letter_code
_entity_poly.pdbx_strand_id
1 'polypeptide(L)'
;MPHIVFNNDKEIKIPFEKNGVSFTFMAKSYNFTEDARREEYKIGVNYDNKDFLLTLKNKDENKMLKFDKVTRVTPITLVKDALNAYVEAIDANVVFSNTNSFNQKVEPKKEYLKDINYFVNEFKTDKEIQIEIGFGSGRHLLYQAKNNPDVQFIGLEIHTPSIEQLLKQLKIQNITNVLVVNYDARLFMEFINSNKVGKIFVHFPVPWDKKPHRRIYSNEFIDEALRVLKIDGTLELRTDSRKYFDYCIDLLTNLNSGRITVDINKDLEVSSKYEDRWKKQGKNIYDVVLQCQKEDKKINLKHDFSFGKIDLENFKKNMTNKPMVDENFFIHIEDLFLLEEENSALIQVTLGSFNRPLSKFIFVKNNIAHYLQGNPLPTSANIKAHERLKEILK
;
A
#
# COMPACT_ATOMS: atom_id res chain seq x y z
N MET A 1 17.52 5.75 9.00
CA MET A 1 17.48 6.15 7.58
C MET A 1 18.86 6.68 7.21
N PRO A 2 19.42 6.25 6.06
CA PRO A 2 20.75 6.69 5.63
C PRO A 2 20.83 8.21 5.49
N HIS A 3 21.87 8.81 6.07
CA HIS A 3 22.20 10.23 5.94
C HIS A 3 23.68 10.49 6.26
N ILE A 4 24.18 11.62 5.75
CA ILE A 4 25.52 12.14 5.99
C ILE A 4 25.39 13.60 6.43
N VAL A 5 26.15 13.98 7.46
CA VAL A 5 26.37 15.37 7.87
C VAL A 5 27.78 15.74 7.49
N PHE A 6 27.95 16.88 6.84
CA PHE A 6 29.23 17.32 6.30
C PHE A 6 29.33 18.84 6.29
N ASN A 7 30.57 19.32 6.23
CA ASN A 7 30.89 20.71 5.95
C ASN A 7 31.45 20.82 4.51
N ASN A 8 31.08 21.86 3.78
CA ASN A 8 31.63 22.14 2.46
C ASN A 8 31.43 23.60 2.01
N ASP A 9 32.47 24.16 1.41
CA ASP A 9 32.48 25.47 0.74
C ASP A 9 32.21 25.36 -0.78
N LYS A 10 32.33 24.17 -1.37
CA LYS A 10 32.08 23.93 -2.80
C LYS A 10 30.60 23.65 -3.09
N GLU A 11 30.08 24.35 -4.09
CA GLU A 11 28.82 23.98 -4.75
C GLU A 11 29.11 23.24 -6.06
N ILE A 12 28.33 22.20 -6.33
CA ILE A 12 28.36 21.48 -7.61
C ILE A 12 27.06 21.77 -8.36
N LYS A 13 27.17 22.03 -9.67
CA LYS A 13 25.99 22.13 -10.54
C LYS A 13 25.46 20.74 -10.84
N ILE A 14 24.15 20.58 -10.79
CA ILE A 14 23.43 19.37 -11.17
C ILE A 14 22.74 19.65 -12.51
N PRO A 15 22.81 18.76 -13.52
CA PRO A 15 23.17 17.34 -13.42
C PRO A 15 24.66 17.02 -13.40
N PHE A 16 25.03 15.92 -12.74
CA PHE A 16 26.36 15.32 -12.81
C PHE A 16 26.31 13.81 -12.54
N GLU A 17 27.41 13.09 -12.82
CA GLU A 17 27.54 11.68 -12.51
C GLU A 17 28.80 11.43 -11.66
N LYS A 18 28.69 10.51 -10.70
CA LYS A 18 29.82 10.07 -9.88
C LYS A 18 29.62 8.61 -9.48
N ASN A 19 30.65 7.78 -9.67
CA ASN A 19 30.64 6.36 -9.30
C ASN A 19 29.44 5.57 -9.89
N GLY A 20 29.00 5.92 -11.11
CA GLY A 20 27.83 5.32 -11.77
C GLY A 20 26.47 5.77 -11.24
N VAL A 21 26.45 6.72 -10.29
CA VAL A 21 25.24 7.36 -9.76
C VAL A 21 25.01 8.66 -10.53
N SER A 22 23.85 8.78 -11.18
CA SER A 22 23.45 9.99 -11.89
C SER A 22 22.61 10.88 -10.98
N PHE A 23 23.04 12.13 -10.79
CA PHE A 23 22.29 13.17 -10.11
C PHE A 23 21.64 14.04 -11.19
N THR A 24 20.31 13.96 -11.33
CA THR A 24 19.61 14.36 -12.56
C THR A 24 19.05 15.78 -12.52
N PHE A 25 18.62 16.25 -11.35
CA PHE A 25 18.13 17.61 -11.16
C PHE A 25 18.23 18.02 -9.68
N MET A 26 18.15 19.32 -9.43
CA MET A 26 17.98 19.89 -8.09
C MET A 26 16.76 20.80 -8.06
N ALA A 27 15.93 20.66 -7.03
CA ALA A 27 14.75 21.47 -6.82
C ALA A 27 14.78 22.12 -5.44
N LYS A 28 14.54 23.43 -5.37
CA LYS A 28 14.59 24.24 -4.15
C LYS A 28 13.20 24.41 -3.55
N SER A 29 13.05 24.26 -2.24
CA SER A 29 11.78 24.45 -1.53
C SER A 29 11.20 25.84 -1.80
N TYR A 30 9.91 25.90 -2.13
CA TYR A 30 9.16 27.13 -2.33
C TYR A 30 8.26 27.36 -1.12
N ASN A 31 8.38 28.53 -0.49
CA ASN A 31 7.52 28.88 0.62
C ASN A 31 6.21 29.49 0.10
N PHE A 32 5.10 28.81 0.33
CA PHE A 32 3.74 29.23 -0.02
C PHE A 32 2.84 29.36 1.20
N THR A 33 3.42 29.34 2.39
CA THR A 33 2.72 29.48 3.67
C THR A 33 3.19 30.74 4.37
N GLU A 34 2.36 31.27 5.28
CA GLU A 34 2.74 32.43 6.12
C GLU A 34 3.87 32.09 7.10
N ASP A 35 4.02 30.80 7.46
CA ASP A 35 5.07 30.33 8.35
C ASP A 35 6.45 30.30 7.67
N ALA A 36 7.47 30.68 8.43
CA ALA A 36 8.86 30.57 7.99
C ALA A 36 9.25 29.10 7.79
N ARG A 37 9.50 28.69 6.53
CA ARG A 37 10.03 27.37 6.19
C ARG A 37 11.56 27.41 6.07
N ARG A 38 12.21 26.36 6.59
CA ARG A 38 13.64 26.15 6.36
C ARG A 38 13.86 25.79 4.90
N GLU A 39 14.90 26.36 4.31
CA GLU A 39 15.31 26.02 2.96
C GLU A 39 15.77 24.55 2.89
N GLU A 40 15.12 23.78 2.03
CA GLU A 40 15.48 22.39 1.74
C GLU A 40 15.55 22.19 0.21
N TYR A 41 16.45 21.32 -0.23
CA TYR A 41 16.62 20.97 -1.64
C TYR A 41 16.33 19.48 -1.85
N LYS A 42 15.64 19.16 -2.95
CA LYS A 42 15.48 17.79 -3.44
C LYS A 42 16.44 17.55 -4.58
N ILE A 43 17.17 16.45 -4.51
CA ILE A 43 18.11 16.03 -5.55
C ILE A 43 17.59 14.75 -6.18
N GLY A 44 17.33 14.79 -7.48
CA GLY A 44 16.99 13.62 -8.30
C GLY A 44 18.19 12.69 -8.45
N VAL A 45 17.99 11.40 -8.20
CA VAL A 45 19.02 10.37 -8.35
C VAL A 45 18.49 9.23 -9.20
N ASN A 46 19.24 8.82 -10.21
CA ASN A 46 19.07 7.57 -10.93
C ASN A 46 20.29 6.67 -10.69
N TYR A 47 20.06 5.47 -10.15
CA TYR A 47 21.11 4.47 -9.95
C TYR A 47 20.52 3.07 -10.09
N ASP A 48 21.15 2.20 -10.89
CA ASP A 48 20.64 0.85 -11.19
C ASP A 48 19.21 0.86 -11.74
N ASN A 49 18.93 1.78 -12.68
CA ASN A 49 17.60 2.01 -13.28
C ASN A 49 16.48 2.32 -12.26
N LYS A 50 16.83 2.85 -11.09
CA LYS A 50 15.87 3.24 -10.06
C LYS A 50 16.01 4.72 -9.75
N ASP A 51 14.90 5.43 -9.91
CA ASP A 51 14.80 6.84 -9.53
C ASP A 51 14.44 6.97 -8.05
N PHE A 52 15.13 7.86 -7.33
CA PHE A 52 14.76 8.26 -5.98
C PHE A 52 15.27 9.67 -5.66
N LEU A 53 14.88 10.21 -4.51
CA LEU A 53 15.26 11.55 -4.08
C LEU A 53 16.17 11.51 -2.85
N LEU A 54 17.13 12.43 -2.85
CA LEU A 54 17.83 12.86 -1.64
C LEU A 54 17.29 14.23 -1.22
N THR A 55 17.38 14.52 0.07
CA THR A 55 17.07 15.84 0.64
C THR A 55 18.36 16.44 1.19
N LEU A 56 18.74 17.62 0.69
CA LEU A 56 19.84 18.43 1.20
C LEU A 56 19.27 19.60 2.00
N LYS A 57 19.80 19.85 3.19
CA LYS A 57 19.38 20.99 4.02
C LYS A 57 20.44 21.43 5.02
N ASN A 58 20.26 22.64 5.54
CA ASN A 58 21.11 23.16 6.61
C ASN A 58 20.82 22.45 7.94
N LYS A 59 21.89 22.18 8.69
CA LYS A 59 21.88 21.62 10.04
C LYS A 59 22.96 22.32 10.86
N ASP A 60 22.55 23.33 11.61
CA ASP A 60 23.44 24.21 12.38
C ASP A 60 24.49 24.84 11.43
N GLU A 61 25.78 24.72 11.73
CA GLU A 61 26.88 25.18 10.87
C GLU A 61 27.21 24.20 9.73
N ASN A 62 26.52 23.07 9.64
CA ASN A 62 26.79 22.00 8.68
C ASN A 62 25.65 21.82 7.67
N LYS A 63 25.90 21.01 6.64
CA LYS A 63 24.87 20.50 5.73
C LYS A 63 24.53 19.05 6.07
N MET A 64 23.27 18.69 5.86
CA MET A 64 22.78 17.30 5.97
C MET A 64 22.21 16.85 4.64
N LEU A 65 22.76 15.76 4.11
CA LEU A 65 22.18 15.03 2.99
C LEU A 65 21.57 13.73 3.51
N LYS A 66 20.28 13.53 3.26
CA LYS A 66 19.54 12.34 3.71
C LYS A 66 18.72 11.77 2.57
N PHE A 67 18.39 10.50 2.68
CA PHE A 67 17.40 9.90 1.80
C PHE A 67 16.01 10.53 2.01
N ASP A 68 15.18 10.59 0.98
CA ASP A 68 13.77 10.97 1.07
C ASP A 68 12.88 9.73 1.32
N LYS A 69 11.91 9.84 2.24
CA LYS A 69 11.10 8.68 2.68
C LYS A 69 9.99 8.31 1.71
N VAL A 70 9.58 9.25 0.88
CA VAL A 70 8.48 9.09 -0.08
C VAL A 70 8.96 8.25 -1.26
N THR A 71 10.20 8.47 -1.71
CA THR A 71 10.78 7.77 -2.86
C THR A 71 11.58 6.52 -2.48
N ARG A 72 10.87 5.53 -1.92
CA ARG A 72 11.49 4.29 -1.41
C ARG A 72 12.21 3.52 -2.51
N VAL A 73 13.37 2.93 -2.18
CA VAL A 73 14.15 2.11 -3.10
C VAL A 73 14.80 0.94 -2.36
N THR A 74 14.89 -0.21 -3.04
CA THR A 74 15.50 -1.45 -2.54
C THR A 74 16.52 -1.98 -3.57
N PRO A 75 17.71 -2.43 -3.16
CA PRO A 75 18.22 -2.47 -1.79
C PRO A 75 18.62 -1.09 -1.26
N ILE A 76 18.62 -0.93 0.07
CA ILE A 76 18.99 0.33 0.74
C ILE A 76 20.46 0.73 0.51
N THR A 77 21.29 -0.20 0.01
CA THR A 77 22.67 0.08 -0.38
C THR A 77 22.76 1.08 -1.52
N LEU A 78 21.80 1.07 -2.47
CA LEU A 78 21.76 2.05 -3.57
C LEU A 78 21.71 3.50 -3.05
N VAL A 79 20.93 3.71 -1.98
CA VAL A 79 20.85 5.01 -1.30
C VAL A 79 22.16 5.38 -0.62
N LYS A 80 22.81 4.41 0.04
CA LYS A 80 24.09 4.62 0.74
C LYS A 80 25.19 5.00 -0.24
N ASP A 81 25.25 4.31 -1.38
CA ASP A 81 26.22 4.55 -2.44
C ASP A 81 25.99 5.94 -3.05
N ALA A 82 24.74 6.33 -3.32
CA ALA A 82 24.41 7.66 -3.82
C ALA A 82 24.77 8.79 -2.83
N LEU A 83 24.52 8.59 -1.53
CA LEU A 83 24.93 9.56 -0.51
C LEU A 83 26.45 9.75 -0.48
N ASN A 84 27.21 8.65 -0.52
CA ASN A 84 28.68 8.69 -0.52
C ASN A 84 29.21 9.32 -1.81
N ALA A 85 28.66 8.97 -2.97
CA ALA A 85 29.05 9.53 -4.27
C ALA A 85 28.83 11.04 -4.33
N TYR A 86 27.72 11.54 -3.79
CA TYR A 86 27.45 12.99 -3.74
C TYR A 86 28.51 13.73 -2.92
N VAL A 87 28.79 13.24 -1.71
CA VAL A 87 29.74 13.86 -0.77
C VAL A 87 31.17 13.79 -1.31
N GLU A 88 31.54 12.71 -1.98
CA GLU A 88 32.83 12.58 -2.66
C GLU A 88 32.95 13.55 -3.85
N ALA A 89 31.89 13.73 -4.65
CA ALA A 89 31.90 14.63 -5.81
C ALA A 89 32.13 16.10 -5.43
N ILE A 90 31.67 16.50 -4.24
CA ILE A 90 31.82 17.87 -3.74
C ILE A 90 33.05 18.05 -2.84
N ASP A 91 33.85 17.00 -2.63
CA ASP A 91 35.02 16.98 -1.75
C ASP A 91 34.71 17.45 -0.31
N ALA A 92 33.57 16.97 0.22
CA ALA A 92 33.05 17.41 1.51
C ALA A 92 33.77 16.78 2.72
N ASN A 93 33.93 17.57 3.78
CA ASN A 93 34.43 17.09 5.05
C ASN A 93 33.29 16.43 5.86
N VAL A 94 33.30 15.10 5.94
CA VAL A 94 32.25 14.32 6.61
C VAL A 94 32.39 14.43 8.14
N VAL A 95 31.39 15.03 8.77
CA VAL A 95 31.26 15.14 10.23
C VAL A 95 30.63 13.88 10.82
N PHE A 96 29.65 13.30 10.12
CA PHE A 96 28.98 12.07 10.55
C PHE A 96 28.39 11.31 9.36
N SER A 97 28.46 9.98 9.38
CA SER A 97 27.78 9.12 8.41
C SER A 97 27.26 7.83 9.06
N ASN A 98 26.08 7.38 8.65
CA ASN A 98 25.55 6.05 8.96
C ASN A 98 25.35 5.17 7.71
N THR A 99 26.11 5.44 6.64
CA THR A 99 26.01 4.72 5.37
C THR A 99 26.82 3.41 5.34
N ASN A 100 27.62 3.11 6.36
CA ASN A 100 28.42 1.88 6.41
C ASN A 100 27.56 0.61 6.20
N SER A 101 28.03 -0.25 5.30
CA SER A 101 27.31 -1.44 4.85
C SER A 101 27.35 -2.54 5.91
N PHE A 102 26.23 -2.76 6.60
CA PHE A 102 26.00 -3.96 7.39
C PHE A 102 24.92 -4.82 6.74
N ASN A 103 25.29 -6.09 6.51
CA ASN A 103 24.55 -7.27 6.06
C ASN A 103 23.17 -7.05 5.39
N GLN A 104 23.08 -7.47 4.13
CA GLN A 104 21.83 -7.66 3.40
C GLN A 104 20.89 -8.60 4.16
N LYS A 105 19.68 -8.12 4.46
CA LYS A 105 18.53 -9.03 4.60
C LYS A 105 18.15 -9.46 3.19
N VAL A 106 18.40 -10.72 2.88
CA VAL A 106 17.88 -11.36 1.66
C VAL A 106 16.36 -11.32 1.75
N GLU A 107 15.70 -10.69 0.78
CA GLU A 107 14.23 -10.70 0.70
C GLU A 107 13.73 -12.15 0.59
N PRO A 108 12.63 -12.50 1.28
CA PRO A 108 12.05 -13.82 1.15
C PRO A 108 11.60 -14.08 -0.30
N LYS A 109 11.74 -15.33 -0.72
CA LYS A 109 11.46 -15.82 -2.08
C LYS A 109 10.08 -15.37 -2.59
N LYS A 110 10.06 -14.74 -3.77
CA LYS A 110 8.88 -14.31 -4.55
C LYS A 110 7.93 -15.43 -5.00
N GLU A 111 8.14 -16.68 -4.55
CA GLU A 111 7.38 -17.85 -4.99
C GLU A 111 5.93 -17.77 -4.50
N TYR A 112 5.73 -17.62 -3.19
CA TYR A 112 4.41 -17.60 -2.56
C TYR A 112 3.99 -16.20 -2.09
N LEU A 113 4.92 -15.40 -1.54
CA LEU A 113 4.64 -14.05 -1.06
C LEU A 113 4.66 -13.08 -2.24
N LYS A 114 3.50 -12.49 -2.53
CA LYS A 114 3.30 -11.52 -3.61
C LYS A 114 3.02 -10.14 -3.03
N ASP A 115 3.56 -9.12 -3.67
CA ASP A 115 3.17 -7.74 -3.41
C ASP A 115 1.87 -7.41 -4.17
N ILE A 116 1.34 -6.21 -3.92
CA ILE A 116 0.11 -5.77 -4.55
C ILE A 116 0.28 -5.45 -6.05
N ASN A 117 1.50 -5.09 -6.48
CA ASN A 117 1.76 -4.80 -7.89
C ASN A 117 1.65 -6.07 -8.73
N TYR A 118 1.99 -7.24 -8.19
CA TYR A 118 1.74 -8.51 -8.83
C TYR A 118 0.24 -8.69 -9.15
N PHE A 119 -0.67 -8.34 -8.24
CA PHE A 119 -2.12 -8.45 -8.49
C PHE A 119 -2.64 -7.47 -9.53
N VAL A 120 -2.05 -6.27 -9.58
CA VAL A 120 -2.43 -5.25 -10.56
C VAL A 120 -1.92 -5.60 -11.96
N ASN A 121 -0.70 -6.12 -12.07
CA ASN A 121 0.00 -6.20 -13.35
C ASN A 121 0.10 -7.62 -13.93
N GLU A 122 0.18 -8.64 -13.08
CA GLU A 122 0.63 -9.98 -13.48
C GLU A 122 -0.40 -11.08 -13.15
N PHE A 123 -1.20 -10.91 -12.10
CA PHE A 123 -2.08 -11.96 -11.61
C PHE A 123 -3.16 -12.34 -12.64
N LYS A 124 -3.11 -13.60 -13.05
CA LYS A 124 -4.10 -14.25 -13.89
C LYS A 124 -4.25 -15.69 -13.41
N THR A 125 -5.49 -16.17 -13.39
CA THR A 125 -5.79 -17.56 -13.07
C THR A 125 -7.11 -17.93 -13.72
N ASP A 126 -7.18 -19.15 -14.25
CA ASP A 126 -8.42 -19.77 -14.71
C ASP A 126 -9.07 -20.65 -13.63
N LYS A 127 -8.35 -20.89 -12.52
CA LYS A 127 -8.86 -21.60 -11.34
C LYS A 127 -9.89 -20.76 -10.61
N GLU A 128 -10.82 -21.42 -9.93
CA GLU A 128 -11.68 -20.74 -8.95
C GLU A 128 -10.82 -20.07 -7.89
N ILE A 129 -11.16 -18.82 -7.54
CA ILE A 129 -10.45 -18.06 -6.52
C ILE A 129 -11.17 -18.20 -5.18
N GLN A 130 -10.43 -18.52 -4.13
CA GLN A 130 -10.92 -18.43 -2.75
C GLN A 130 -9.96 -17.60 -1.90
N ILE A 131 -10.50 -16.76 -1.02
CA ILE A 131 -9.73 -15.78 -0.25
C ILE A 131 -9.90 -16.08 1.24
N GLU A 132 -8.81 -16.11 2.00
CA GLU A 132 -8.86 -16.16 3.46
C GLU A 132 -8.23 -14.91 4.06
N ILE A 133 -9.04 -14.15 4.81
CA ILE A 133 -8.66 -12.91 5.46
C ILE A 133 -8.26 -13.18 6.91
N GLY A 134 -7.04 -12.80 7.28
CA GLY A 134 -6.52 -12.99 8.63
C GLY A 134 -6.27 -14.46 8.94
N PHE A 135 -5.60 -15.18 8.03
CA PHE A 135 -5.39 -16.64 8.15
C PHE A 135 -4.63 -17.06 9.41
N GLY A 136 -3.94 -16.14 10.10
CA GLY A 136 -3.22 -16.40 11.34
C GLY A 136 -2.22 -17.54 11.20
N SER A 137 -2.42 -18.64 11.92
CA SER A 137 -1.52 -19.81 11.83
C SER A 137 -1.54 -20.52 10.46
N GLY A 138 -2.52 -20.22 9.60
CA GLY A 138 -2.64 -20.80 8.26
C GLY A 138 -3.24 -22.21 8.23
N ARG A 139 -3.69 -22.77 9.36
CA ARG A 139 -4.22 -24.16 9.43
C ARG A 139 -5.39 -24.41 8.47
N HIS A 140 -6.38 -23.52 8.47
CA HIS A 140 -7.54 -23.62 7.59
C HIS A 140 -7.12 -23.46 6.12
N LEU A 141 -6.35 -22.42 5.81
CA LEU A 141 -5.82 -22.18 4.46
C LEU A 141 -5.04 -23.38 3.90
N LEU A 142 -4.13 -23.96 4.68
CA LEU A 142 -3.34 -25.13 4.29
C LEU A 142 -4.23 -26.36 4.05
N TYR A 143 -5.23 -26.58 4.92
CA TYR A 143 -6.19 -27.66 4.75
C TYR A 143 -6.97 -27.51 3.43
N GLN A 144 -7.54 -26.33 3.20
CA GLN A 144 -8.32 -26.06 2.00
C GLN A 144 -7.46 -26.18 0.74
N ALA A 145 -6.24 -25.62 0.76
CA ALA A 145 -5.33 -25.69 -0.36
C ALA A 145 -4.94 -27.12 -0.74
N LYS A 146 -4.68 -27.97 0.28
CA LYS A 146 -4.32 -29.37 0.08
C LYS A 146 -5.47 -30.21 -0.47
N ASN A 147 -6.69 -29.97 -0.01
CA ASN A 147 -7.87 -30.75 -0.42
C ASN A 147 -8.51 -30.25 -1.72
N ASN A 148 -8.18 -29.04 -2.16
CA ASN A 148 -8.74 -28.42 -3.36
C ASN A 148 -7.62 -27.92 -4.29
N PRO A 149 -6.82 -28.81 -4.91
CA PRO A 149 -5.65 -28.42 -5.72
C PRO A 149 -6.00 -27.58 -6.96
N ASP A 150 -7.24 -27.67 -7.43
CA ASP A 150 -7.76 -26.93 -8.59
C ASP A 150 -8.29 -25.53 -8.24
N VAL A 151 -8.27 -25.15 -6.96
CA VAL A 151 -8.64 -23.80 -6.49
C VAL A 151 -7.37 -22.98 -6.27
N GLN A 152 -7.38 -21.73 -6.70
CA GLN A 152 -6.36 -20.74 -6.37
C GLN A 152 -6.73 -20.02 -5.08
N PHE A 153 -5.98 -20.27 -4.02
CA PHE A 153 -6.16 -19.60 -2.74
C PHE A 153 -5.33 -18.31 -2.68
N ILE A 154 -5.90 -17.28 -2.06
CA ILE A 154 -5.23 -16.03 -1.70
C ILE A 154 -5.36 -15.82 -0.20
N GLY A 155 -4.23 -15.88 0.53
CA GLY A 155 -4.18 -15.64 1.96
C GLY A 155 -3.73 -14.20 2.27
N LEU A 156 -4.57 -13.46 3.00
CA LEU A 156 -4.28 -12.09 3.45
C LEU A 156 -3.95 -12.08 4.94
N GLU A 157 -2.82 -11.50 5.32
CA GLU A 157 -2.40 -11.36 6.72
C GLU A 157 -1.46 -10.15 6.87
N ILE A 158 -1.46 -9.50 8.02
CA ILE A 158 -0.57 -8.36 8.33
C ILE A 158 0.49 -8.71 9.38
N HIS A 159 0.31 -9.82 10.12
CA HIS A 159 1.25 -10.30 11.11
C HIS A 159 2.40 -11.08 10.45
N THR A 160 3.57 -10.45 10.30
CA THR A 160 4.76 -11.03 9.65
C THR A 160 5.14 -12.44 10.14
N PRO A 161 5.17 -12.74 11.46
CA PRO A 161 5.49 -14.10 11.92
C PRO A 161 4.49 -15.17 11.45
N SER A 162 3.20 -14.82 11.34
CA SER A 162 2.16 -15.72 10.80
C SER A 162 2.40 -16.03 9.33
N ILE A 163 2.76 -15.00 8.55
CA ILE A 163 3.12 -15.13 7.13
C ILE A 163 4.32 -16.08 6.99
N GLU A 164 5.42 -15.83 7.73
CA GLU A 164 6.62 -16.67 7.67
C GLU A 164 6.34 -18.13 8.02
N GLN A 165 5.49 -18.36 9.03
CA GLN A 165 5.04 -19.70 9.41
C GLN A 165 4.31 -20.40 8.25
N LEU A 166 3.34 -19.73 7.62
CA LEU A 166 2.59 -20.27 6.49
C LEU A 166 3.52 -20.58 5.31
N LEU A 167 4.39 -19.64 4.93
CA LEU A 167 5.33 -19.79 3.81
C LEU A 167 6.23 -21.04 3.99
N LYS A 168 6.70 -21.30 5.22
CA LYS A 168 7.47 -22.50 5.53
C LYS A 168 6.64 -23.78 5.34
N GLN A 169 5.37 -23.77 5.75
CA GLN A 169 4.47 -24.92 5.62
C GLN A 169 4.12 -25.22 4.15
N LEU A 170 3.82 -24.18 3.36
CA LEU A 170 3.56 -24.33 1.91
C LEU A 170 4.72 -25.05 1.23
N LYS A 171 5.95 -24.65 1.53
CA LYS A 171 7.15 -25.28 0.98
C LYS A 171 7.35 -26.72 1.46
N ILE A 172 7.19 -26.99 2.76
CA ILE A 172 7.36 -28.35 3.32
C ILE A 172 6.34 -29.32 2.74
N GLN A 173 5.10 -28.86 2.53
CA GLN A 173 4.00 -29.69 2.05
C GLN A 173 3.85 -29.66 0.52
N ASN A 174 4.73 -28.92 -0.18
CA ASN A 174 4.70 -28.72 -1.63
C ASN A 174 3.34 -28.24 -2.17
N ILE A 175 2.69 -27.33 -1.42
CA ILE A 175 1.42 -26.70 -1.81
C ILE A 175 1.72 -25.52 -2.72
N THR A 176 1.21 -25.54 -3.94
CA THR A 176 1.54 -24.56 -5.00
C THR A 176 0.38 -23.65 -5.40
N ASN A 177 -0.82 -23.93 -4.91
CA ASN A 177 -2.05 -23.21 -5.23
C ASN A 177 -2.42 -22.13 -4.19
N VAL A 178 -1.44 -21.57 -3.49
CA VAL A 178 -1.63 -20.50 -2.49
C VAL A 178 -0.73 -19.31 -2.81
N LEU A 179 -1.32 -18.12 -2.91
CA LEU A 179 -0.62 -16.85 -2.94
C LEU A 179 -0.83 -16.13 -1.61
N VAL A 180 0.25 -15.67 -0.99
CA VAL A 180 0.22 -14.96 0.29
C VAL A 180 0.47 -13.48 0.04
N VAL A 181 -0.31 -12.62 0.68
CA VAL A 181 -0.25 -11.17 0.48
C VAL A 181 -0.25 -10.46 1.82
N ASN A 182 0.78 -9.64 2.07
CA ASN A 182 0.84 -8.77 3.24
C ASN A 182 0.14 -7.43 2.93
N TYR A 183 -1.18 -7.41 3.07
CA TYR A 183 -1.99 -6.24 2.69
C TYR A 183 -3.29 -6.16 3.50
N ASP A 184 -3.84 -4.95 3.62
CA ASP A 184 -5.14 -4.73 4.24
C ASP A 184 -6.24 -5.32 3.35
N ALA A 185 -6.98 -6.30 3.88
CA ALA A 185 -8.01 -7.00 3.13
C ALA A 185 -9.15 -6.09 2.63
N ARG A 186 -9.44 -4.99 3.34
CA ARG A 186 -10.46 -4.02 2.93
C ARG A 186 -10.12 -3.33 1.62
N LEU A 187 -8.83 -3.10 1.39
CA LEU A 187 -8.31 -2.48 0.19
C LEU A 187 -7.92 -3.52 -0.87
N PHE A 188 -7.66 -4.77 -0.47
CA PHE A 188 -7.23 -5.81 -1.39
C PHE A 188 -8.31 -6.17 -2.42
N MET A 189 -9.58 -6.17 -2.00
CA MET A 189 -10.70 -6.55 -2.87
C MET A 189 -10.81 -5.67 -4.12
N GLU A 190 -10.39 -4.41 -4.02
CA GLU A 190 -10.35 -3.46 -5.15
C GLU A 190 -9.45 -3.93 -6.29
N PHE A 191 -8.53 -4.88 -6.07
CA PHE A 191 -7.63 -5.42 -7.10
C PHE A 191 -8.13 -6.74 -7.71
N ILE A 192 -9.34 -7.18 -7.35
CA ILE A 192 -9.97 -8.38 -7.88
C ILE A 192 -11.16 -7.97 -8.77
N ASN A 193 -11.22 -8.56 -9.97
CA ASN A 193 -12.32 -8.32 -10.90
C ASN A 193 -13.65 -8.82 -10.32
N SER A 194 -14.74 -8.15 -10.69
CA SER A 194 -16.08 -8.53 -10.27
C SER A 194 -16.43 -9.97 -10.68
N ASN A 195 -17.23 -10.65 -9.86
CA ASN A 195 -17.80 -11.98 -10.13
C ASN A 195 -16.76 -13.10 -10.35
N LYS A 196 -15.61 -13.07 -9.67
CA LYS A 196 -14.51 -14.04 -9.83
C LYS A 196 -14.24 -14.95 -8.63
N VAL A 197 -14.66 -14.53 -7.43
CA VAL A 197 -14.33 -15.21 -6.18
C VAL A 197 -15.46 -16.17 -5.81
N GLY A 198 -15.11 -17.41 -5.49
CA GLY A 198 -16.05 -18.41 -5.01
C GLY A 198 -16.34 -18.26 -3.52
N LYS A 199 -15.31 -18.08 -2.70
CA LYS A 199 -15.45 -17.99 -1.23
C LYS A 199 -14.50 -16.97 -0.64
N ILE A 200 -14.98 -16.25 0.38
CA ILE A 200 -14.20 -15.35 1.23
C ILE A 200 -14.39 -15.81 2.68
N PHE A 201 -13.31 -16.25 3.31
CA PHE A 201 -13.29 -16.70 4.70
C PHE A 201 -12.78 -15.59 5.62
N VAL A 202 -13.50 -15.32 6.70
CA VAL A 202 -13.12 -14.40 7.78
C VAL A 202 -13.26 -15.13 9.11
N HIS A 203 -12.20 -15.80 9.55
CA HIS A 203 -12.23 -16.65 10.73
C HIS A 203 -11.61 -15.99 11.95
N PHE A 204 -12.37 -15.91 13.04
CA PHE A 204 -12.01 -15.35 14.33
C PHE A 204 -11.36 -13.94 14.24
N PRO A 205 -11.96 -12.99 13.49
CA PRO A 205 -11.42 -11.65 13.41
C PRO A 205 -11.43 -10.96 14.78
N VAL A 206 -10.50 -10.02 14.99
CA VAL A 206 -10.46 -9.25 16.23
C VAL A 206 -11.74 -8.41 16.35
N PRO A 207 -12.53 -8.55 17.43
CA PRO A 207 -13.87 -7.96 17.50
C PRO A 207 -13.86 -6.45 17.75
N TRP A 208 -12.74 -5.88 18.22
CA TRP A 208 -12.54 -4.44 18.44
C TRP A 208 -13.72 -3.72 19.13
N ASP A 209 -14.25 -4.26 20.24
CA ASP A 209 -15.45 -3.71 20.90
C ASP A 209 -15.34 -2.22 21.26
N LYS A 210 -14.13 -1.76 21.64
CA LYS A 210 -13.87 -0.35 21.96
C LYS A 210 -13.55 0.52 20.73
N LYS A 211 -13.32 -0.08 19.57
CA LYS A 211 -12.96 0.61 18.31
C LYS A 211 -13.62 -0.06 17.09
N PRO A 212 -14.97 -0.03 16.96
CA PRO A 212 -15.69 -0.76 15.91
C PRO A 212 -15.25 -0.41 14.48
N HIS A 213 -14.76 0.81 14.24
CA HIS A 213 -14.19 1.22 12.95
C HIS A 213 -12.96 0.40 12.49
N ARG A 214 -12.37 -0.41 13.38
CA ARG A 214 -11.25 -1.33 13.05
C ARG A 214 -11.70 -2.73 12.65
N ARG A 215 -13.00 -3.00 12.73
CA ARG A 215 -13.59 -4.28 12.30
C ARG A 215 -13.41 -4.43 10.80
N ILE A 216 -13.25 -5.68 10.35
CA ILE A 216 -13.18 -5.99 8.92
C ILE A 216 -14.56 -5.87 8.26
N TYR A 217 -15.60 -6.44 8.89
CA TYR A 217 -16.98 -6.20 8.48
C TYR A 217 -17.34 -4.72 8.66
N SER A 218 -17.70 -4.10 7.55
CA SER A 218 -18.33 -2.80 7.40
C SER A 218 -19.18 -2.84 6.13
N ASN A 219 -20.04 -1.85 5.88
CA ASN A 219 -20.83 -1.81 4.65
C ASN A 219 -19.92 -1.81 3.41
N GLU A 220 -18.84 -1.01 3.44
CA GLU A 220 -17.90 -0.89 2.33
C GLU A 220 -17.19 -2.22 2.03
N PHE A 221 -16.76 -2.94 3.08
CA PHE A 221 -16.15 -4.25 2.89
C PHE A 221 -17.14 -5.28 2.35
N ILE A 222 -18.39 -5.27 2.83
CA ILE A 222 -19.42 -6.19 2.37
C ILE A 222 -19.77 -5.92 0.90
N ASP A 223 -19.90 -4.65 0.51
CA ASP A 223 -20.15 -4.27 -0.88
C ASP A 223 -19.02 -4.73 -1.81
N GLU A 224 -17.76 -4.51 -1.42
CA GLU A 224 -16.60 -4.98 -2.18
C GLU A 224 -16.51 -6.51 -2.22
N ALA A 225 -16.84 -7.20 -1.12
CA ALA A 225 -16.91 -8.65 -1.08
C ALA A 225 -17.99 -9.18 -2.04
N LEU A 226 -19.21 -8.63 -2.00
CA LEU A 226 -20.29 -9.00 -2.91
C LEU A 226 -19.92 -8.72 -4.37
N ARG A 227 -19.24 -7.61 -4.66
CA ARG A 227 -18.78 -7.26 -6.01
C ARG A 227 -17.86 -8.34 -6.58
N VAL A 228 -16.90 -8.83 -5.79
CA VAL A 228 -15.93 -9.82 -6.26
C VAL A 228 -16.49 -11.24 -6.29
N LEU A 229 -17.53 -11.54 -5.49
CA LEU A 229 -18.15 -12.87 -5.43
C LEU A 229 -18.93 -13.19 -6.71
N LYS A 230 -18.79 -14.42 -7.21
CA LYS A 230 -19.71 -14.95 -8.24
C LYS A 230 -21.09 -15.23 -7.64
N ILE A 231 -22.10 -15.43 -8.49
CA ILE A 231 -23.39 -15.99 -8.05
C ILE A 231 -23.13 -17.29 -7.28
N ASP A 232 -23.85 -17.46 -6.17
CA ASP A 232 -23.70 -18.54 -5.19
C ASP A 232 -22.39 -18.54 -4.40
N GLY A 233 -21.47 -17.62 -4.68
CA GLY A 233 -20.27 -17.43 -3.88
C GLY A 233 -20.59 -16.92 -2.47
N THR A 234 -19.71 -17.22 -1.51
CA THR A 234 -19.98 -16.99 -0.09
C THR A 234 -18.97 -16.05 0.58
N LEU A 235 -19.48 -15.19 1.45
CA LEU A 235 -18.71 -14.48 2.48
C LEU A 235 -19.03 -15.14 3.83
N GLU A 236 -18.01 -15.75 4.44
CA GLU A 236 -18.15 -16.64 5.60
C GLU A 236 -17.44 -16.06 6.82
N LEU A 237 -18.22 -15.70 7.83
CA LEU A 237 -17.72 -15.31 9.15
C LEU A 237 -17.78 -16.50 10.09
N ARG A 238 -16.69 -16.75 10.84
CA ARG A 238 -16.67 -17.62 12.01
C ARG A 238 -16.16 -16.83 13.22
N THR A 239 -16.88 -16.77 14.33
CA THR A 239 -16.48 -15.95 15.49
C THR A 239 -16.93 -16.54 16.83
N ASP A 240 -16.14 -16.35 17.89
CA ASP A 240 -16.53 -16.66 19.28
C ASP A 240 -17.16 -15.45 20.01
N SER A 241 -17.16 -14.27 19.37
CA SER A 241 -17.68 -13.05 19.97
C SER A 241 -19.15 -12.85 19.60
N ARG A 242 -20.04 -13.01 20.59
CA ARG A 242 -21.48 -12.73 20.43
C ARG A 242 -21.75 -11.30 19.95
N LYS A 243 -21.07 -10.31 20.52
CA LYS A 243 -21.23 -8.90 20.12
C LYS A 243 -20.79 -8.65 18.67
N TYR A 244 -19.77 -9.37 18.21
CA TYR A 244 -19.30 -9.25 16.83
C TYR A 244 -20.26 -9.95 15.86
N PHE A 245 -20.80 -11.10 16.26
CA PHE A 245 -21.87 -11.78 15.55
C PHE A 245 -23.10 -10.89 15.38
N ASP A 246 -23.64 -10.32 16.46
CA ASP A 246 -24.84 -9.47 16.41
C ASP A 246 -24.60 -8.27 15.47
N TYR A 247 -23.43 -7.62 15.58
CA TYR A 247 -23.03 -6.53 14.68
C TYR A 247 -22.99 -6.93 13.20
N CYS A 248 -22.47 -8.12 12.89
CA CYS A 248 -22.39 -8.58 11.50
C CYS A 248 -23.79 -8.93 10.97
N ILE A 249 -24.64 -9.53 11.79
CA ILE A 249 -26.04 -9.80 11.41
C ILE A 249 -26.75 -8.48 11.08
N ASP A 250 -26.65 -7.46 11.93
CA ASP A 250 -27.26 -6.15 11.70
C ASP A 250 -26.84 -5.56 10.34
N LEU A 251 -25.55 -5.62 9.99
CA LEU A 251 -25.07 -5.16 8.68
C LEU A 251 -25.69 -5.97 7.53
N LEU A 252 -25.64 -7.30 7.64
CA LEU A 252 -26.06 -8.19 6.57
C LEU A 252 -27.57 -8.15 6.32
N THR A 253 -28.38 -7.99 7.37
CA THR A 253 -29.84 -7.89 7.24
C THR A 253 -30.32 -6.59 6.61
N ASN A 254 -29.47 -5.57 6.52
CA ASN A 254 -29.78 -4.32 5.83
C ASN A 254 -29.49 -4.36 4.31
N LEU A 255 -28.96 -5.47 3.81
CA LEU A 255 -28.67 -5.63 2.38
C LEU A 255 -29.97 -5.85 1.57
N ASN A 256 -30.02 -5.24 0.38
CA ASN A 256 -31.16 -5.40 -0.53
C ASN A 256 -31.21 -6.77 -1.24
N SER A 257 -30.17 -7.60 -1.08
CA SER A 257 -30.06 -8.90 -1.75
C SER A 257 -29.02 -9.78 -1.06
N GLY A 258 -29.27 -11.09 -1.00
CA GLY A 258 -28.37 -12.07 -0.43
C GLY A 258 -29.14 -13.11 0.38
N ARG A 259 -28.56 -14.29 0.59
CA ARG A 259 -29.12 -15.30 1.50
C ARG A 259 -28.19 -15.48 2.68
N ILE A 260 -28.70 -15.25 3.89
CA ILE A 260 -27.95 -15.40 5.13
C ILE A 260 -28.28 -16.75 5.75
N THR A 261 -27.27 -17.53 6.09
CA THR A 261 -27.40 -18.76 6.88
C THR A 261 -26.57 -18.63 8.15
N VAL A 262 -27.15 -19.04 9.28
CA VAL A 262 -26.48 -19.00 10.58
C VAL A 262 -26.45 -20.40 11.18
N ASP A 263 -25.27 -20.84 11.60
CA ASP A 263 -25.08 -22.05 12.38
C ASP A 263 -24.39 -21.70 13.72
N ILE A 264 -24.65 -22.50 14.75
CA ILE A 264 -23.97 -22.39 16.04
C ILE A 264 -23.28 -23.71 16.34
N ASN A 265 -21.98 -23.64 16.65
CA ASN A 265 -21.12 -24.79 16.92
C ASN A 265 -21.09 -25.80 15.77
N LYS A 266 -21.12 -25.31 14.52
CA LYS A 266 -20.93 -26.15 13.34
C LYS A 266 -19.60 -26.88 13.43
N ASP A 267 -19.63 -28.19 13.29
CA ASP A 267 -18.40 -28.98 13.30
C ASP A 267 -17.77 -28.97 11.91
N LEU A 268 -16.52 -28.49 11.84
CA LEU A 268 -15.73 -28.43 10.61
C LEU A 268 -14.59 -29.44 10.71
N GLU A 269 -14.21 -30.01 9.56
CA GLU A 269 -13.12 -31.00 9.48
C GLU A 269 -11.75 -30.44 9.91
N VAL A 270 -11.56 -29.12 9.77
CA VAL A 270 -10.38 -28.41 10.25
C VAL A 270 -10.77 -27.38 11.30
N SER A 271 -10.13 -27.46 12.47
CA SER A 271 -10.26 -26.48 13.53
C SER A 271 -9.09 -25.50 13.54
N SER A 272 -9.40 -24.23 13.81
CA SER A 272 -8.36 -23.24 14.09
C SER A 272 -7.78 -23.44 15.50
N LYS A 273 -6.58 -22.89 15.76
CA LYS A 273 -5.99 -22.86 17.11
C LYS A 273 -6.92 -22.16 18.12
N TYR A 274 -7.68 -21.17 17.67
CA TYR A 274 -8.64 -20.43 18.51
C TYR A 274 -9.86 -21.28 18.79
N GLU A 275 -10.40 -21.96 17.78
CA GLU A 275 -11.53 -22.87 17.91
C GLU A 275 -11.26 -23.98 18.93
N ASP A 276 -10.11 -24.66 18.85
CA ASP A 276 -9.73 -25.69 19.83
C ASP A 276 -9.72 -25.15 21.27
N ARG A 277 -9.27 -23.91 21.45
CA ARG A 277 -9.23 -23.25 22.75
C ARG A 277 -10.63 -22.89 23.24
N TRP A 278 -11.50 -22.39 22.37
CA TRP A 278 -12.84 -21.94 22.72
C TRP A 278 -13.81 -23.09 22.96
N LYS A 279 -13.71 -24.18 22.17
CA LYS A 279 -14.41 -25.45 22.43
C LYS A 279 -14.07 -25.98 23.83
N LYS A 280 -12.81 -25.96 24.24
CA LYS A 280 -12.37 -26.34 25.61
C LYS A 280 -12.93 -25.45 26.73
N GLN A 281 -13.28 -24.21 26.43
CA GLN A 281 -13.87 -23.27 27.39
C GLN A 281 -15.41 -23.27 27.36
N GLY A 282 -16.04 -24.14 26.56
CA GLY A 282 -17.50 -24.19 26.43
C GLY A 282 -18.11 -22.94 25.80
N LYS A 283 -17.32 -22.15 25.06
CA LYS A 283 -17.84 -20.98 24.34
C LYS A 283 -18.57 -21.42 23.07
N ASN A 284 -19.66 -20.72 22.75
CA ASN A 284 -20.31 -20.86 21.45
C ASN A 284 -19.44 -20.27 20.34
N ILE A 285 -19.45 -20.94 19.20
CA ILE A 285 -18.88 -20.46 17.94
C ILE A 285 -20.05 -20.19 17.00
N TYR A 286 -20.10 -18.98 16.46
CA TYR A 286 -21.13 -18.53 15.55
C TYR A 286 -20.58 -18.51 14.13
N ASP A 287 -21.32 -19.12 13.22
CA ASP A 287 -21.05 -19.12 11.79
C ASP A 287 -22.12 -18.30 11.08
N VAL A 288 -21.69 -17.37 10.22
CA VAL A 288 -22.58 -16.57 9.38
C VAL A 288 -22.10 -16.66 7.95
N VAL A 289 -22.96 -17.15 7.08
CA VAL A 289 -22.69 -17.27 5.65
C VAL A 289 -23.63 -16.33 4.90
N LEU A 290 -23.06 -15.32 4.24
CA LEU A 290 -23.77 -14.53 3.23
C LEU A 290 -23.49 -15.16 1.86
N GLN A 291 -24.53 -15.64 1.19
CA GLN A 291 -24.47 -16.13 -0.17
C GLN A 291 -24.88 -15.04 -1.17
N CYS A 292 -24.02 -14.78 -2.15
CA CYS A 292 -24.30 -13.85 -3.24
C CYS A 292 -25.39 -14.40 -4.18
N GLN A 293 -26.33 -13.54 -4.58
CA GLN A 293 -27.51 -13.92 -5.38
C GLN A 293 -27.57 -13.24 -6.75
N LYS A 294 -26.62 -12.36 -7.06
CA LYS A 294 -26.59 -11.58 -8.30
C LYS A 294 -25.17 -11.32 -8.76
N GLU A 295 -25.00 -11.06 -10.05
CA GLU A 295 -23.73 -10.51 -10.54
C GLU A 295 -23.67 -9.00 -10.28
N ASP A 296 -22.45 -8.51 -10.07
CA ASP A 296 -22.14 -7.09 -10.09
C ASP A 296 -21.62 -6.65 -11.47
N LYS A 297 -21.56 -5.34 -11.71
CA LYS A 297 -20.99 -4.78 -12.93
C LYS A 297 -19.50 -5.06 -12.97
N LYS A 298 -19.01 -5.41 -14.16
CA LYS A 298 -17.56 -5.51 -14.40
C LYS A 298 -16.92 -4.13 -14.20
N ILE A 299 -15.82 -4.10 -13.47
CA ILE A 299 -15.00 -2.90 -13.31
C ILE A 299 -13.74 -3.00 -14.17
N ASN A 300 -13.23 -1.86 -14.62
CA ASN A 300 -11.90 -1.79 -15.21
C ASN A 300 -10.90 -1.47 -14.09
N LEU A 301 -10.04 -2.44 -13.77
CA LEU A 301 -8.97 -2.27 -12.77
C LEU A 301 -7.82 -1.38 -13.28
N LYS A 302 -7.78 -1.04 -14.57
CA LYS A 302 -6.79 -0.12 -15.12
C LYS A 302 -7.35 1.29 -15.16
N HIS A 303 -6.62 2.23 -14.57
CA HIS A 303 -6.92 3.66 -14.64
C HIS A 303 -5.75 4.43 -15.27
N ASP A 304 -6.08 5.43 -16.08
CA ASP A 304 -5.10 6.36 -16.62
C ASP A 304 -4.84 7.47 -15.59
N PHE A 305 -3.61 7.51 -15.08
CA PHE A 305 -3.16 8.52 -14.12
C PHE A 305 -2.41 9.69 -14.79
N SER A 306 -2.68 9.95 -16.07
CA SER A 306 -2.09 11.07 -16.80
C SER A 306 -2.76 12.40 -16.43
N PHE A 307 -1.94 13.44 -16.20
CA PHE A 307 -2.44 14.77 -15.83
C PHE A 307 -2.85 15.64 -17.03
N GLY A 308 -2.38 15.31 -18.23
CA GLY A 308 -2.41 16.22 -19.37
C GLY A 308 -1.46 17.42 -19.15
N LYS A 309 -1.78 18.56 -19.78
CA LYS A 309 -1.06 19.82 -19.57
C LYS A 309 -1.56 20.50 -18.29
N ILE A 310 -0.63 20.98 -17.47
CA ILE A 310 -0.93 21.69 -16.23
C ILE A 310 -0.61 23.19 -16.37
N ASP A 311 -1.12 24.03 -15.47
CA ASP A 311 -0.75 25.43 -15.34
C ASP A 311 -0.04 25.66 -13.99
N LEU A 312 1.29 25.56 -14.01
CA LEU A 312 2.09 25.68 -12.80
C LEU A 312 2.00 27.09 -12.18
N GLU A 313 1.87 28.13 -12.99
CA GLU A 313 1.77 29.52 -12.50
C GLU A 313 0.43 29.77 -11.80
N ASN A 314 -0.67 29.28 -12.39
CA ASN A 314 -1.98 29.33 -11.77
C ASN A 314 -2.02 28.49 -10.48
N PHE A 315 -1.48 27.27 -10.51
CA PHE A 315 -1.38 26.41 -9.34
C PHE A 315 -0.66 27.10 -8.18
N LYS A 316 0.50 27.73 -8.43
CA LYS A 316 1.27 28.45 -7.39
C LYS A 316 0.48 29.57 -6.72
N LYS A 317 -0.44 30.24 -7.44
CA LYS A 317 -1.24 31.34 -6.92
C LYS A 317 -2.40 30.87 -6.03
N ASN A 318 -2.94 29.68 -6.31
CA ASN A 318 -4.16 29.19 -5.68
C ASN A 318 -3.92 28.07 -4.65
N MET A 319 -2.71 27.53 -4.57
CA MET A 319 -2.42 26.39 -3.71
C MET A 319 -2.54 26.72 -2.21
N THR A 320 -2.94 25.71 -1.45
CA THR A 320 -3.05 25.76 0.01
C THR A 320 -2.38 24.54 0.64
N ASN A 321 -1.83 24.71 1.84
CA ASN A 321 -1.31 23.62 2.67
C ASN A 321 -2.40 22.92 3.51
N LYS A 322 -3.67 23.32 3.38
CA LYS A 322 -4.76 22.64 4.10
C LYS A 322 -5.15 21.35 3.39
N PRO A 323 -5.31 20.22 4.10
CA PRO A 323 -5.87 19.01 3.51
C PRO A 323 -7.27 19.27 2.95
N MET A 324 -7.46 18.87 1.69
CA MET A 324 -8.75 18.82 1.01
C MET A 324 -9.36 17.46 1.29
N VAL A 325 -10.45 17.43 2.06
CA VAL A 325 -11.08 16.21 2.58
C VAL A 325 -12.45 16.04 1.94
N ASP A 326 -12.66 14.90 1.29
CA ASP A 326 -13.95 14.46 0.76
C ASP A 326 -14.43 13.21 1.53
N GLU A 327 -15.63 12.69 1.22
CA GLU A 327 -16.26 11.60 2.00
C GLU A 327 -15.36 10.36 2.18
N ASN A 328 -14.59 9.98 1.14
CA ASN A 328 -13.86 8.70 1.10
C ASN A 328 -12.38 8.83 0.72
N PHE A 329 -11.91 10.04 0.45
CA PHE A 329 -10.52 10.29 0.10
C PHE A 329 -10.11 11.70 0.56
N PHE A 330 -8.81 11.95 0.54
CA PHE A 330 -8.29 13.29 0.74
C PHE A 330 -7.10 13.55 -0.17
N ILE A 331 -6.74 14.83 -0.30
CA ILE A 331 -5.54 15.32 -0.95
C ILE A 331 -4.91 16.35 -0.04
N HIS A 332 -3.60 16.28 0.14
CA HIS A 332 -2.82 17.25 0.88
C HIS A 332 -1.58 17.59 0.07
N ILE A 333 -1.48 18.85 -0.37
CA ILE A 333 -0.25 19.39 -0.97
C ILE A 333 0.66 19.75 0.18
N GLU A 334 1.68 18.93 0.40
CA GLU A 334 2.57 19.08 1.55
C GLU A 334 3.64 20.14 1.28
N ASP A 335 4.22 20.08 0.08
CA ASP A 335 5.36 20.89 -0.29
C ASP A 335 5.49 21.08 -1.80
N LEU A 336 6.20 22.14 -2.17
CA LEU A 336 6.51 22.49 -3.55
C LEU A 336 8.00 22.81 -3.64
N PHE A 337 8.68 22.25 -4.64
CA PHE A 337 10.07 22.53 -4.93
C PHE A 337 10.20 23.00 -6.39
N LEU A 338 10.86 24.12 -6.63
CA LEU A 338 11.06 24.67 -7.98
C LEU A 338 12.41 24.22 -8.53
N LEU A 339 12.42 23.82 -9.79
CA LEU A 339 13.65 23.57 -10.54
C LEU A 339 14.15 24.88 -11.18
N GLU A 340 15.43 24.92 -11.59
CA GLU A 340 15.98 26.04 -12.36
C GLU A 340 15.34 26.18 -13.75
N GLU A 341 14.95 25.05 -14.34
CA GLU A 341 14.20 25.02 -15.59
C GLU A 341 12.83 25.71 -15.43
N GLU A 342 12.47 26.60 -16.37
CA GLU A 342 11.17 27.26 -16.35
C GLU A 342 10.02 26.25 -16.38
N ASN A 343 8.91 26.59 -15.74
CA ASN A 343 7.69 25.77 -15.69
C ASN A 343 7.93 24.32 -15.21
N SER A 344 8.91 24.13 -14.32
CA SER A 344 9.30 22.82 -13.81
C SER A 344 9.35 22.81 -12.29
N ALA A 345 8.78 21.77 -11.68
CA ALA A 345 8.63 21.66 -10.23
C ALA A 345 8.51 20.21 -9.76
N LEU A 346 8.72 20.01 -8.46
CA LEU A 346 8.37 18.81 -7.72
C LEU A 346 7.26 19.17 -6.74
N ILE A 347 6.11 18.50 -6.84
CA ILE A 347 4.98 18.70 -5.93
C ILE A 347 4.89 17.48 -5.02
N GLN A 348 5.07 17.67 -3.71
CA GLN A 348 4.86 16.62 -2.73
C GLN A 348 3.39 16.57 -2.34
N VAL A 349 2.75 15.44 -2.59
CA VAL A 349 1.33 15.24 -2.30
C VAL A 349 1.13 13.99 -1.45
N THR A 350 0.19 14.05 -0.51
CA THR A 350 -0.38 12.87 0.13
C THR A 350 -1.85 12.77 -0.26
N LEU A 351 -2.25 11.60 -0.77
CA LEU A 351 -3.57 11.38 -1.33
C LEU A 351 -4.14 9.99 -1.01
N GLY A 352 -5.43 9.79 -1.29
CA GLY A 352 -6.08 8.49 -1.21
C GLY A 352 -6.92 8.33 0.05
N SER A 353 -7.08 7.08 0.51
CA SER A 353 -7.97 6.76 1.63
C SER A 353 -7.39 7.21 2.98
N PHE A 354 -8.25 7.55 3.94
CA PHE A 354 -7.86 7.87 5.32
C PHE A 354 -7.14 6.72 6.04
N ASN A 355 -7.49 5.48 5.69
CA ASN A 355 -6.92 4.28 6.30
C ASN A 355 -5.52 3.95 5.77
N ARG A 356 -5.22 4.36 4.53
CA ARG A 356 -3.95 4.12 3.87
C ARG A 356 -3.59 5.30 2.98
N PRO A 357 -3.08 6.39 3.58
CA PRO A 357 -2.63 7.55 2.83
C PRO A 357 -1.42 7.19 1.98
N LEU A 358 -1.36 7.73 0.77
CA LEU A 358 -0.28 7.53 -0.18
C LEU A 358 0.44 8.86 -0.41
N SER A 359 1.68 8.96 0.08
CA SER A 359 2.57 10.07 -0.26
C SER A 359 3.29 9.78 -1.58
N LYS A 360 3.30 10.75 -2.48
CA LYS A 360 3.96 10.71 -3.79
C LYS A 360 4.56 12.07 -4.12
N PHE A 361 5.52 12.05 -5.04
CA PHE A 361 5.95 13.26 -5.74
C PHE A 361 5.35 13.28 -7.14
N ILE A 362 4.87 14.44 -7.57
CA ILE A 362 4.53 14.73 -8.96
C ILE A 362 5.68 15.55 -9.53
N PHE A 363 6.33 15.03 -10.56
CA PHE A 363 7.36 15.74 -11.29
C PHE A 363 6.73 16.47 -12.46
N VAL A 364 6.95 17.78 -12.52
CA VAL A 364 6.50 18.67 -13.58
C VAL A 364 7.72 19.11 -14.36
N LYS A 365 7.72 18.89 -15.67
CA LYS A 365 8.72 19.44 -16.59
C LYS A 365 7.99 20.08 -17.77
N ASN A 366 8.25 21.37 -18.01
CA ASN A 366 7.59 22.14 -19.07
C ASN A 366 6.06 21.99 -19.07
N ASN A 367 5.43 22.13 -17.89
CA ASN A 367 3.97 21.97 -17.70
C ASN A 367 3.40 20.57 -18.03
N ILE A 368 4.26 19.55 -18.12
CA ILE A 368 3.84 18.14 -18.22
C ILE A 368 4.13 17.46 -16.89
N ALA A 369 3.08 16.93 -16.26
CA ALA A 369 3.15 16.33 -14.94
C ALA A 369 3.05 14.79 -15.00
N HIS A 370 3.83 14.10 -14.17
CA HIS A 370 3.71 12.67 -13.93
C HIS A 370 4.10 12.30 -12.50
N TYR A 371 3.61 11.17 -12.00
CA TYR A 371 4.02 10.65 -10.70
C TYR A 371 5.45 10.08 -10.77
N LEU A 372 6.31 10.52 -9.86
CA LEU A 372 7.65 9.96 -9.69
C LEU A 372 7.54 8.54 -9.11
N GLN A 373 8.39 7.61 -9.59
CA GLN A 373 8.34 6.17 -9.28
C GLN A 373 7.00 5.51 -9.64
N GLY A 374 6.40 5.93 -10.75
CA GLY A 374 5.19 5.33 -11.32
C GLY A 374 3.88 5.74 -10.64
N ASN A 375 2.78 5.32 -11.24
CA ASN A 375 1.43 5.73 -10.87
C ASN A 375 0.99 5.18 -9.49
N PRO A 376 0.03 5.84 -8.83
CA PRO A 376 -0.71 5.25 -7.72
C PRO A 376 -1.35 3.92 -8.10
N LEU A 377 -1.57 3.07 -7.11
CA LEU A 377 -2.42 1.89 -7.29
C LEU A 377 -3.86 2.35 -7.61
N PRO A 378 -4.58 1.68 -8.52
CA PRO A 378 -5.90 2.09 -9.00
C PRO A 378 -7.01 1.75 -7.99
N THR A 379 -6.87 2.19 -6.75
CA THR A 379 -7.97 2.14 -5.77
C THR A 379 -8.96 3.26 -6.03
N SER A 380 -10.22 3.07 -5.67
CA SER A 380 -11.30 4.06 -5.79
C SER A 380 -10.90 5.41 -5.17
N ALA A 381 -10.27 5.37 -4.00
CA ALA A 381 -9.80 6.58 -3.33
C ALA A 381 -8.65 7.28 -4.09
N ASN A 382 -7.69 6.53 -4.64
CA ASN A 382 -6.59 7.11 -5.41
C ASN A 382 -7.06 7.66 -6.77
N ILE A 383 -8.01 7.00 -7.42
CA ILE A 383 -8.61 7.45 -8.67
C ILE A 383 -9.35 8.78 -8.46
N LYS A 384 -10.24 8.85 -7.47
CA LYS A 384 -10.96 10.09 -7.13
C LYS A 384 -10.01 11.22 -6.75
N ALA A 385 -9.00 10.91 -5.93
CA ALA A 385 -7.99 11.89 -5.55
C ALA A 385 -7.15 12.37 -6.75
N HIS A 386 -6.85 11.48 -7.70
CA HIS A 386 -6.14 11.86 -8.93
C HIS A 386 -6.98 12.77 -9.83
N GLU A 387 -8.26 12.45 -10.06
CA GLU A 387 -9.15 13.31 -10.86
C GLU A 387 -9.30 14.70 -10.23
N ARG A 388 -9.43 14.77 -8.90
CA ARG A 388 -9.48 16.05 -8.20
C ARG A 388 -8.13 16.80 -8.25
N LEU A 389 -7.00 16.09 -8.17
CA LEU A 389 -5.68 16.68 -8.40
C LEU A 389 -5.52 17.25 -9.81
N LYS A 390 -6.08 16.61 -10.84
CA LYS A 390 -6.07 17.13 -12.21
C LYS A 390 -6.80 18.45 -12.34
N GLU A 391 -7.90 18.63 -11.60
CA GLU A 391 -8.61 19.91 -11.55
C GLU A 391 -7.81 20.99 -10.85
N ILE A 392 -7.08 20.63 -9.78
CA ILE A 392 -6.27 21.57 -8.99
C ILE A 392 -5.03 22.03 -9.76
N LEU A 393 -4.45 21.17 -10.60
CA LEU A 393 -3.23 21.45 -11.36
C LEU A 393 -3.50 22.13 -12.71
N LYS A 394 -4.75 22.21 -13.16
CA LYS A 394 -5.16 23.00 -14.33
C LYS A 394 -5.48 24.42 -13.89
#